data_AF-A0A0N1I1T8-F1
#
_entry.id   AF-A0A0N1I1T8-F1
#
_cell.length_a   1.000
_cell.length_b   1.000
_cell.length_c   1.000
_cell.angle_alpha   90.00
_cell.angle_beta   90.00
_cell.angle_gamma   90.00
#
_symmetry.space_group_name_H-M   'P 1'
#
loop_
_entity.id
_entity.type
_entity.pdbx_description
1 polymer ?
#
loop_
_entity_poly.entity_id
_entity_poly.type
_entity_poly.pdbx_seq_one_letter_code
_entity_poly.pdbx_strand_id
1 'polypeptide(L)'
;MFESNLLSQINTASPLPTAIEVQLTTSINSSLCKAFQFAHTLLAEKSDWALRLLPWSDELFMGFSAVLERLLLEHADTTFTEMIFALRRAELDGPLAAAPSLSSSPASNGGGIAPGARGRYLRWLLLGPPPVPTPEERAMNFVNNGASSQLRVSAEAAMAPLPPSSGTAISSDITNPAQLIDATVTDVKAAFTSDTDPAALAQLSSGELLKAEHAPFGYLRFKPLSRRNKIISLFLLTVMPYMERKAEQWYARSTDTSVDAISMRDAYAHRHPRRAALLRFLARYVYPVYHVLKHGSRFAYLLFYMLEVTPFTSPLHRVFGIALRRTTAEDSLTTGPRARRALLIARVVLVLIFCGFRLLDFTRNTETAATARAMGDEALPIPPPPVLGADIPLPEDKSGLPKAGECPVCHKRVTNAAVCLVSGVVGCYPCLQGHLREHHVCPVTHQPMSVEQIRRIFEC
;
A
#
# COMPACT_ATOMS: atom_id res chain seq x y z
N MET A 1 -18.99 1.07 22.95
CA MET A 1 -17.67 0.45 22.72
C MET A 1 -16.92 1.06 21.53
N PHE A 2 -17.54 1.29 20.35
CA PHE A 2 -16.80 1.86 19.20
C PHE A 2 -16.39 3.34 19.36
N GLU A 3 -17.23 4.18 19.98
CA GLU A 3 -16.91 5.61 20.16
C GLU A 3 -15.80 5.88 21.18
N SER A 4 -15.73 5.08 22.26
CA SER A 4 -14.69 5.19 23.28
C SER A 4 -13.29 4.83 22.74
N ASN A 5 -13.20 3.84 21.85
CA ASN A 5 -11.93 3.39 21.24
C ASN A 5 -11.45 4.29 20.09
N LEU A 6 -12.30 5.15 19.54
CA LEU A 6 -11.87 6.20 18.59
C LEU A 6 -11.33 7.43 19.32
N LEU A 7 -11.90 7.76 20.49
CA LEU A 7 -11.44 8.87 21.33
C LEU A 7 -10.14 8.54 22.07
N SER A 8 -9.90 7.28 22.46
CA SER A 8 -8.62 6.82 23.02
C SER A 8 -7.43 7.01 22.07
N GLN A 9 -7.64 7.03 20.75
CA GLN A 9 -6.56 7.32 19.80
C GLN A 9 -6.15 8.80 19.79
N ILE A 10 -7.01 9.71 20.25
CA ILE A 10 -6.65 11.13 20.46
C ILE A 10 -5.96 11.28 21.83
N ASN A 11 -5.99 10.25 22.68
CA ASN A 11 -5.38 10.28 24.00
C ASN A 11 -3.85 10.22 23.88
N THR A 12 -3.21 11.34 24.24
CA THR A 12 -1.75 11.50 24.32
C THR A 12 -1.10 10.59 25.37
N ALA A 13 -1.90 9.94 26.22
CA ALA A 13 -1.44 8.98 27.21
C ALA A 13 -0.95 7.64 26.59
N SER A 14 -1.34 7.32 25.35
CA SER A 14 -0.91 6.09 24.69
C SER A 14 0.53 6.20 24.15
N PRO A 15 1.39 5.18 24.36
CA PRO A 15 2.76 5.19 23.84
C PRO A 15 2.83 4.94 22.32
N LEU A 16 1.75 4.39 21.74
CA LEU A 16 1.64 4.05 20.32
C LEU A 16 1.14 5.26 19.50
N PRO A 17 1.59 5.43 18.24
CA PRO A 17 1.17 6.54 17.39
C PRO A 17 -0.31 6.45 16.96
N THR A 18 -0.90 7.55 16.49
CA THR A 18 -2.23 7.45 15.86
C THR A 18 -2.15 6.81 14.48
N ALA A 19 -3.24 6.21 14.00
CA ALA A 19 -3.29 5.70 12.63
C ALA A 19 -3.08 6.80 11.58
N ILE A 20 -3.50 8.03 11.89
CA ILE A 20 -3.28 9.21 11.05
C ILE A 20 -1.78 9.52 10.98
N GLU A 21 -1.08 9.57 12.12
CA GLU A 21 0.38 9.75 12.16
C GLU A 21 1.09 8.68 11.31
N VAL A 22 0.70 7.41 11.46
CA VAL A 22 1.25 6.30 10.69
C VAL A 22 1.01 6.48 9.19
N GLN A 23 -0.21 6.83 8.78
CA GLN A 23 -0.51 7.04 7.36
C GLN A 23 0.26 8.24 6.79
N LEU A 24 0.37 9.32 7.55
CA LEU A 24 1.16 10.49 7.18
C LEU A 24 2.65 10.13 6.98
N THR A 25 3.26 9.31 7.85
CA THR A 25 4.66 8.88 7.65
C THR A 25 4.85 8.20 6.29
N THR A 26 3.92 7.33 5.90
CA THR A 26 4.02 6.60 4.63
C THR A 26 3.74 7.46 3.41
N SER A 27 2.81 8.42 3.53
CA SER A 27 2.53 9.41 2.48
C SER A 27 3.75 10.28 2.20
N ILE A 28 4.41 10.80 3.26
CA ILE A 28 5.63 11.62 3.12
C ILE A 28 6.75 10.84 2.44
N ASN A 29 6.93 9.55 2.75
CA ASN A 29 7.98 8.76 2.11
C ASN A 29 7.76 8.63 0.58
N SER A 30 6.53 8.35 0.16
CA SER A 30 6.18 8.31 -1.28
C SER A 30 6.38 9.66 -1.96
N SER A 31 6.09 10.74 -1.22
CA SER A 31 6.24 12.13 -1.65
C SER A 31 7.72 12.50 -1.80
N LEU A 32 8.59 12.05 -0.91
CA LEU A 32 10.04 12.25 -0.98
C LEU A 32 10.66 11.64 -2.24
N CYS A 33 10.23 10.43 -2.61
CA CYS A 33 10.72 9.77 -3.81
C CYS A 33 10.41 10.57 -5.08
N LYS A 34 9.15 11.01 -5.24
CA LYS A 34 8.74 11.86 -6.37
C LYS A 34 9.48 13.18 -6.38
N ALA A 35 9.70 13.76 -5.20
CA ALA A 35 10.43 15.00 -5.05
C ALA A 35 11.89 14.87 -5.50
N PHE A 36 12.57 13.83 -5.05
CA PHE A 36 13.94 13.54 -5.50
C PHE A 36 14.01 13.38 -7.03
N GLN A 37 13.02 12.72 -7.64
CA GLN A 37 13.02 12.49 -9.08
C GLN A 37 12.88 13.77 -9.88
N PHE A 38 11.99 14.65 -9.46
CA PHE A 38 11.85 15.94 -10.12
C PHE A 38 13.05 16.86 -9.84
N ALA A 39 13.66 16.81 -8.65
CA ALA A 39 14.92 17.52 -8.41
C ALA A 39 16.02 17.02 -9.36
N HIS A 40 16.09 15.71 -9.57
CA HIS A 40 17.06 15.09 -10.45
C HIS A 40 16.81 15.44 -11.92
N THR A 41 15.55 15.51 -12.38
CA THR A 41 15.22 15.95 -13.74
C THR A 41 15.58 17.42 -13.96
N LEU A 42 15.35 18.29 -12.98
CA LEU A 42 15.79 19.69 -13.06
C LEU A 42 17.31 19.82 -13.11
N LEU A 43 18.02 18.98 -12.35
CA LEU A 43 19.47 18.96 -12.39
C LEU A 43 20.01 18.44 -13.73
N ALA A 44 19.30 17.48 -14.35
CA ALA A 44 19.60 16.96 -15.68
C ALA A 44 19.41 17.99 -16.79
N GLU A 45 18.45 18.92 -16.65
CA GLU A 45 18.27 20.04 -17.59
C GLU A 45 19.46 21.01 -17.58
N LYS A 46 20.10 21.20 -16.42
CA LYS A 46 21.21 22.14 -16.26
C LYS A 46 22.61 21.53 -16.41
N SER A 47 22.74 20.21 -16.34
CA SER A 47 24.05 19.55 -16.33
C SER A 47 24.07 18.24 -17.12
N ASP A 48 25.05 18.12 -18.01
CA ASP A 48 25.26 16.92 -18.83
C ASP A 48 25.61 15.68 -18.00
N TRP A 49 26.25 15.88 -16.83
CA TRP A 49 26.56 14.80 -15.90
C TRP A 49 25.29 14.19 -15.31
N ALA A 50 24.34 15.01 -14.87
CA ALA A 50 23.08 14.51 -14.33
C ALA A 50 22.19 13.90 -15.41
N LEU A 51 22.28 14.37 -16.66
CA LEU A 51 21.59 13.77 -17.80
C LEU A 51 22.04 12.30 -18.03
N ARG A 52 23.34 12.01 -17.90
CA ARG A 52 23.86 10.62 -18.00
C ARG A 52 23.36 9.71 -16.88
N LEU A 53 23.07 10.28 -15.71
CA LEU A 53 22.61 9.55 -14.53
C LEU A 53 21.09 9.42 -14.45
N LEU A 54 20.34 10.15 -15.27
CA LEU A 54 18.87 10.10 -15.33
C LEU A 54 18.26 8.68 -15.36
N PRO A 55 18.79 7.72 -16.17
CA PRO A 55 18.25 6.35 -16.17
C PRO A 55 18.46 5.58 -14.86
N TRP A 56 19.37 6.02 -14.00
CA TRP A 56 19.69 5.41 -12.70
C TRP A 56 19.04 6.16 -11.52
N SER A 57 18.03 6.99 -11.79
CA SER A 57 17.39 7.83 -10.75
C SER A 57 16.80 7.02 -9.58
N ASP A 58 16.25 5.83 -9.83
CA ASP A 58 15.68 4.97 -8.78
C ASP A 58 16.78 4.39 -7.87
N GLU A 59 17.93 4.05 -8.45
CA GLU A 59 19.11 3.47 -7.82
C GLU A 59 19.85 4.53 -6.99
N LEU A 60 19.94 5.75 -7.52
CA LEU A 60 20.47 6.90 -6.81
C LEU A 60 19.60 7.26 -5.60
N PHE A 61 18.27 7.24 -5.75
CA PHE A 61 17.36 7.45 -4.62
C PHE A 61 17.51 6.36 -3.56
N MET A 62 17.57 5.08 -3.97
CA MET A 62 17.79 3.96 -3.06
C MET A 62 19.08 4.14 -2.26
N GLY A 63 20.19 4.51 -2.91
CA GLY A 63 21.46 4.79 -2.26
C GLY A 63 21.39 5.97 -1.28
N PHE A 64 20.80 7.09 -1.72
CA PHE A 64 20.60 8.26 -0.88
C PHE A 64 19.76 7.96 0.37
N SER A 65 18.60 7.33 0.18
CA SER A 65 17.72 6.92 1.27
C SER A 65 18.41 5.91 2.20
N ALA A 66 19.20 4.97 1.67
CA ALA A 66 19.93 4.02 2.51
C ALA A 66 20.99 4.69 3.39
N VAL A 67 21.72 5.67 2.87
CA VAL A 67 22.69 6.43 3.66
C VAL A 67 21.98 7.26 4.73
N LEU A 68 20.92 7.99 4.35
CA LEU A 68 20.16 8.83 5.26
C LEU A 68 19.56 8.01 6.42
N GLU A 69 18.87 6.92 6.08
CA GLU A 69 18.19 6.07 7.06
C GLU A 69 19.17 5.29 7.93
N ARG A 70 20.32 4.87 7.38
CA ARG A 70 21.39 4.26 8.18
C ARG A 70 21.93 5.22 9.24
N LEU A 71 22.21 6.47 8.87
CA LEU A 71 22.70 7.48 9.80
C LEU A 71 21.69 7.75 10.94
N LEU A 72 20.40 7.83 10.59
CA LEU A 72 19.33 8.06 11.56
C LEU A 72 19.10 6.83 12.47
N LEU A 73 19.10 5.62 11.92
CA LEU A 73 18.96 4.38 12.71
C LEU A 73 20.18 4.10 13.61
N GLU A 74 21.38 4.51 13.22
CA GLU A 74 22.59 4.35 14.04
C GLU A 74 22.57 5.29 15.26
N HIS A 75 22.13 6.54 15.09
CA HIS A 75 22.23 7.58 16.13
C HIS A 75 20.95 7.80 16.94
N ALA A 76 19.77 7.50 16.38
CA ALA A 76 18.48 7.85 16.98
C ALA A 76 17.45 6.71 17.00
N ASP A 77 17.71 5.57 16.35
CA ASP A 77 16.72 4.48 16.13
C ASP A 77 15.39 4.99 15.52
N THR A 78 15.46 6.04 14.73
CA THR A 78 14.33 6.64 14.01
C THR A 78 14.60 6.59 12.50
N THR A 79 13.53 6.65 11.72
CA THR A 79 13.63 6.97 10.28
C THR A 79 13.43 8.46 10.02
N PHE A 80 13.69 8.91 8.79
CA PHE A 80 13.49 10.33 8.44
C PHE A 80 12.04 10.78 8.69
N THR A 81 11.09 10.01 8.18
CA THR A 81 9.66 10.32 8.33
C THR A 81 9.20 10.23 9.77
N GLU A 82 9.68 9.24 10.52
CA GLU A 82 9.39 9.10 11.95
C GLU A 82 9.98 10.26 12.76
N MET A 83 11.18 10.72 12.44
CA MET A 83 11.80 11.89 13.07
C MET A 83 10.94 13.15 12.90
N ILE A 84 10.29 13.35 11.75
CA ILE A 84 9.38 14.49 11.52
C ILE A 84 8.16 14.44 12.46
N PHE A 85 7.62 13.25 12.73
CA PHE A 85 6.46 13.06 13.60
C PHE A 85 6.82 12.75 15.06
N ALA A 86 8.10 12.86 15.45
CA ALA A 86 8.56 12.49 16.78
C ALA A 86 8.21 11.04 17.16
N LEU A 87 8.37 10.13 16.20
CA LEU A 87 8.19 8.69 16.34
C LEU A 87 9.55 7.98 16.33
N ARG A 88 9.59 6.77 16.90
CA ARG A 88 10.78 5.92 17.01
C ARG A 88 10.41 4.45 16.85
N ARG A 89 11.33 3.66 16.29
CA ARG A 89 11.23 2.20 16.27
C ARG A 89 11.83 1.60 17.54
N ALA A 90 11.12 0.67 18.13
CA ALA A 90 11.60 -0.09 19.25
C ALA A 90 11.20 -1.56 19.12
N GLU A 91 11.97 -2.44 19.77
CA GLU A 91 11.59 -3.82 19.96
C GLU A 91 10.68 -3.93 21.17
N LEU A 92 9.63 -4.75 21.06
CA LEU A 92 8.77 -5.05 22.20
C LEU A 92 9.53 -5.95 23.17
N ASP A 93 9.54 -5.54 24.44
CA ASP A 93 10.07 -6.32 25.55
C ASP A 93 8.94 -6.54 26.56
N GLY A 94 9.00 -7.65 27.31
CA GLY A 94 8.06 -7.93 28.38
C GLY A 94 7.35 -9.29 28.32
N PRO A 95 6.69 -9.67 29.43
CA PRO A 95 6.18 -11.02 29.63
C PRO A 95 5.01 -11.37 28.70
N LEU A 96 4.17 -10.39 28.36
CA LEU A 96 3.06 -10.53 27.42
C LEU A 96 3.51 -10.42 25.95
N ALA A 97 4.69 -9.86 25.69
CA ALA A 97 5.28 -9.78 24.35
C ALA A 97 5.92 -11.10 23.92
N ALA A 98 6.33 -11.96 24.87
CA ALA A 98 6.81 -13.30 24.59
C ALA A 98 5.69 -14.21 24.05
N ALA A 99 6.05 -15.16 23.19
CA ALA A 99 5.09 -16.14 22.68
C ALA A 99 4.53 -16.98 23.83
N PRO A 100 3.19 -17.17 23.91
CA PRO A 100 2.62 -18.07 24.91
C PRO A 100 3.19 -19.48 24.71
N SER A 101 3.59 -20.13 25.80
CA SER A 101 4.13 -21.48 25.72
C SER A 101 3.03 -22.44 25.28
N LEU A 102 3.34 -23.28 24.29
CA LEU A 102 2.44 -24.35 23.83
C LEU A 102 2.14 -25.40 24.92
N SER A 103 2.84 -25.34 26.07
CA SER A 103 2.77 -26.30 27.17
C SER A 103 1.87 -25.89 28.34
N SER A 104 1.36 -24.65 28.42
CA SER A 104 0.50 -24.22 29.54
C SER A 104 -0.97 -24.65 29.33
N SER A 105 -1.28 -25.89 29.69
CA SER A 105 -2.67 -26.27 30.02
C SER A 105 -2.95 -25.89 31.47
N PRO A 106 -3.88 -24.96 31.77
CA PRO A 106 -4.59 -25.05 33.02
C PRO A 106 -5.57 -26.22 32.86
N ALA A 107 -5.38 -27.27 33.67
CA ALA A 107 -6.40 -28.29 33.86
C ALA A 107 -7.58 -27.65 34.61
N SER A 108 -8.44 -26.90 33.92
CA SER A 108 -9.74 -26.51 34.45
C SER A 108 -10.76 -27.56 34.02
N ASN A 109 -11.09 -28.46 34.95
CA ASN A 109 -12.29 -29.29 34.88
C ASN A 109 -13.52 -28.36 34.95
N GLY A 110 -14.01 -27.93 33.80
CA GLY A 110 -15.23 -27.12 33.67
C GLY A 110 -15.50 -26.85 32.20
N GLY A 111 -16.63 -27.35 31.69
CA GLY A 111 -16.96 -27.46 30.26
C GLY A 111 -17.26 -26.14 29.54
N GLY A 112 -16.29 -25.23 29.49
CA GLY A 112 -16.24 -24.12 28.55
C GLY A 112 -15.08 -24.33 27.59
N ILE A 113 -15.33 -24.28 26.28
CA ILE A 113 -14.28 -24.35 25.26
C ILE A 113 -13.53 -23.02 25.26
N ALA A 114 -12.57 -22.87 26.18
CA ALA A 114 -11.55 -21.86 26.04
C ALA A 114 -10.71 -22.21 24.79
N PRO A 115 -10.24 -21.22 24.00
CA PRO A 115 -9.37 -21.50 22.87
C PRO A 115 -8.16 -22.29 23.36
N GLY A 116 -7.97 -23.51 22.84
CA GLY A 116 -6.85 -24.37 23.21
C GLY A 116 -5.50 -23.66 23.00
N ALA A 117 -4.43 -24.12 23.64
CA ALA A 117 -3.10 -23.47 23.58
C ALA A 117 -2.63 -23.15 22.14
N ARG A 118 -3.02 -23.97 21.16
CA ARG A 118 -2.79 -23.72 19.72
C ARG A 118 -3.54 -22.51 19.17
N GLY A 119 -4.80 -22.29 19.57
CA GLY A 119 -5.59 -21.12 19.19
C GLY A 119 -5.01 -19.83 19.75
N ARG A 120 -4.59 -19.84 21.02
CA ARG A 120 -3.89 -18.71 21.65
C ARG A 120 -2.56 -18.40 20.97
N TYR A 121 -1.78 -19.43 20.62
CA TYR A 121 -0.53 -19.27 19.88
C TYR A 121 -0.76 -18.74 18.46
N LEU A 122 -1.76 -19.23 17.72
CA LEU A 122 -2.10 -18.75 16.38
C LEU A 122 -2.59 -17.29 16.40
N ARG A 123 -3.44 -16.94 17.38
CA ARG A 123 -3.87 -15.56 17.60
C ARG A 123 -2.69 -14.68 17.94
N TRP A 124 -1.81 -15.10 18.85
CA TRP A 124 -0.59 -14.37 19.14
C TRP A 124 0.27 -14.24 17.89
N LEU A 125 0.48 -15.30 17.10
CA LEU A 125 1.27 -15.26 15.86
C LEU A 125 0.74 -14.18 14.89
N LEU A 126 -0.57 -14.16 14.67
CA LEU A 126 -1.25 -13.25 13.74
C LEU A 126 -1.37 -11.81 14.28
N LEU A 127 -1.82 -11.63 15.51
CA LEU A 127 -2.23 -10.33 16.08
C LEU A 127 -1.22 -9.76 17.09
N GLY A 128 -0.42 -10.61 17.72
CA GLY A 128 0.58 -10.21 18.71
C GLY A 128 0.08 -10.22 20.14
N PRO A 129 0.76 -9.48 21.04
CA PRO A 129 0.38 -9.45 22.45
C PRO A 129 -1.05 -8.90 22.58
N PRO A 130 -1.95 -9.58 23.30
CA PRO A 130 -3.32 -9.12 23.46
C PRO A 130 -3.36 -7.88 24.38
N PRO A 131 -4.28 -6.93 24.15
CA PRO A 131 -4.48 -5.80 25.05
C PRO A 131 -4.89 -6.28 26.45
N VAL A 132 -4.54 -5.51 27.47
CA VAL A 132 -4.99 -5.77 28.85
C VAL A 132 -6.45 -5.28 28.96
N PRO A 133 -7.39 -6.13 29.42
CA PRO A 133 -8.77 -5.72 29.58
C PRO A 133 -8.89 -4.62 30.64
N THR A 134 -9.76 -3.65 30.38
CA THR A 134 -10.05 -2.55 31.30
C THR A 134 -10.66 -3.10 32.60
N PRO A 135 -10.58 -2.37 33.73
CA PRO A 135 -11.21 -2.82 34.98
C PRO A 135 -12.73 -3.03 34.82
N GLU A 136 -13.39 -2.24 33.98
CA GLU A 136 -14.82 -2.39 33.66
C GLU A 136 -15.10 -3.70 32.92
N GLU A 137 -14.32 -4.04 31.89
CA GLU A 137 -14.42 -5.32 31.20
C GLU A 137 -14.08 -6.50 32.11
N ARG A 138 -13.09 -6.33 32.99
CA ARG A 138 -12.74 -7.33 34.00
C ARG A 138 -13.89 -7.55 34.98
N ALA A 139 -14.57 -6.47 35.39
CA ALA A 139 -15.75 -6.54 36.24
C ALA A 139 -16.93 -7.21 35.52
N MET A 140 -17.18 -6.87 34.25
CA MET A 140 -18.21 -7.54 33.44
C MET A 140 -17.92 -9.03 33.21
N ASN A 141 -16.65 -9.38 32.97
CA ASN A 141 -16.23 -10.77 32.83
C ASN A 141 -16.34 -11.52 34.16
N PHE A 142 -16.03 -10.86 35.29
CA PHE A 142 -16.25 -11.43 36.62
C PHE A 142 -17.74 -11.67 36.89
N VAL A 143 -18.62 -10.74 36.49
CA VAL A 143 -20.07 -10.90 36.62
C VAL A 143 -20.58 -12.02 35.70
N ASN A 144 -20.16 -12.07 34.45
CA ASN A 144 -20.59 -13.11 33.51
C ASN A 144 -20.11 -14.52 33.92
N ASN A 145 -18.89 -14.62 34.42
CA ASN A 145 -18.31 -15.90 34.89
C ASN A 145 -18.81 -16.28 36.29
N GLY A 146 -19.09 -15.31 37.16
CA GLY A 146 -19.52 -15.53 38.55
C GLY A 146 -21.05 -15.70 38.72
N ALA A 147 -21.86 -15.04 37.89
CA ALA A 147 -23.33 -15.16 37.94
C ALA A 147 -23.83 -16.47 37.30
N SER A 148 -23.15 -16.95 36.26
CA SER A 148 -23.53 -18.18 35.54
C SER A 148 -23.34 -19.45 36.39
N SER A 149 -22.47 -19.42 37.40
CA SER A 149 -22.21 -20.59 38.27
C SER A 149 -23.00 -20.61 39.58
N GLN A 150 -23.60 -19.49 40.03
CA GLN A 150 -24.27 -19.44 41.35
C GLN A 150 -25.76 -19.08 41.33
N LEU A 151 -26.28 -18.38 40.32
CA LEU A 151 -27.69 -17.97 40.33
C LEU A 151 -28.68 -19.05 39.83
N ARG A 152 -28.20 -20.13 39.21
CA ARG A 152 -29.05 -21.25 38.79
C ARG A 152 -29.28 -22.31 39.88
N VAL A 153 -28.45 -22.34 40.92
CA VAL A 153 -28.58 -23.32 42.02
C VAL A 153 -29.52 -22.82 43.14
N SER A 154 -29.75 -21.51 43.25
CA SER A 154 -30.61 -20.94 44.31
C SER A 154 -32.03 -20.60 43.87
N ALA A 155 -32.34 -20.59 42.56
CA ALA A 155 -33.66 -20.18 42.07
C ALA A 155 -34.68 -21.35 42.01
N GLU A 156 -34.24 -22.60 42.09
CA GLU A 156 -35.13 -23.78 41.99
C GLU A 156 -35.42 -24.44 43.35
N ALA A 157 -34.80 -23.95 44.43
CA ALA A 157 -34.99 -24.46 45.79
C ALA A 157 -36.09 -23.74 46.60
N ALA A 158 -36.77 -22.74 46.03
CA ALA A 158 -37.69 -21.87 46.78
C ALA A 158 -39.16 -21.95 46.34
N MET A 159 -39.60 -22.99 45.61
CA MET A 159 -40.99 -23.07 45.13
C MET A 159 -41.51 -24.50 44.96
N ALA A 160 -41.83 -25.20 46.06
CA ALA A 160 -42.92 -26.21 46.11
C ALA A 160 -43.19 -26.73 47.54
N PRO A 161 -44.43 -27.16 47.87
CA PRO A 161 -44.90 -27.41 49.23
C PRO A 161 -44.76 -28.87 49.71
N LEU A 162 -44.68 -29.03 51.04
CA LEU A 162 -44.79 -30.28 51.85
C LEU A 162 -45.87 -31.25 51.33
N PRO A 163 -45.69 -32.59 51.43
CA PRO A 163 -46.22 -33.35 52.60
C PRO A 163 -45.39 -34.65 52.91
N PRO A 164 -45.89 -35.72 53.59
CA PRO A 164 -45.33 -36.16 54.88
C PRO A 164 -44.70 -37.57 54.94
N SER A 165 -43.87 -37.77 55.96
CA SER A 165 -43.56 -39.02 56.70
C SER A 165 -43.11 -40.30 55.95
N SER A 166 -41.99 -40.85 56.47
CA SER A 166 -41.67 -42.27 56.74
C SER A 166 -40.43 -42.86 56.03
N GLY A 167 -39.55 -43.47 56.84
CA GLY A 167 -38.87 -44.73 56.53
C GLY A 167 -37.54 -44.73 55.74
N THR A 168 -36.44 -44.93 56.48
CA THR A 168 -35.37 -45.91 56.20
C THR A 168 -34.51 -45.84 54.91
N ALA A 169 -33.21 -45.52 55.13
CA ALA A 169 -32.03 -46.38 54.86
C ALA A 169 -31.53 -46.73 53.42
N ILE A 170 -30.24 -46.42 53.20
CA ILE A 170 -29.17 -47.17 52.47
C ILE A 170 -28.97 -46.94 50.94
N SER A 171 -27.87 -46.22 50.64
CA SER A 171 -26.68 -46.52 49.81
C SER A 171 -26.73 -46.93 48.31
N SER A 172 -25.79 -46.31 47.55
CA SER A 172 -24.97 -46.80 46.40
C SER A 172 -25.71 -47.18 45.09
N ASP A 173 -25.19 -47.08 43.87
CA ASP A 173 -23.88 -46.75 43.29
C ASP A 173 -24.08 -46.60 41.75
N ILE A 174 -23.24 -45.77 41.12
CA ILE A 174 -22.52 -46.01 39.84
C ILE A 174 -23.29 -46.18 38.48
N THR A 175 -22.69 -45.52 37.48
CA THR A 175 -22.62 -45.76 36.00
C THR A 175 -23.62 -45.11 35.01
N ASN A 176 -23.11 -44.05 34.36
CA ASN A 176 -23.29 -43.57 32.97
C ASN A 176 -23.14 -44.70 31.90
N PRO A 177 -23.42 -44.54 30.56
CA PRO A 177 -23.40 -43.32 29.72
C PRO A 177 -24.40 -43.27 28.52
N ALA A 178 -24.18 -42.27 27.64
CA ALA A 178 -24.30 -42.31 26.16
C ALA A 178 -25.60 -41.76 25.50
N GLN A 179 -25.46 -40.57 24.88
CA GLN A 179 -25.61 -40.32 23.42
C GLN A 179 -27.00 -39.76 23.10
N LEU A 180 -27.25 -38.82 22.19
CA LEU A 180 -26.56 -38.45 20.96
C LEU A 180 -27.13 -37.09 20.49
N ILE A 181 -26.24 -36.16 20.12
CA ILE A 181 -26.34 -35.17 19.02
C ILE A 181 -27.65 -34.36 18.88
N ASP A 182 -27.56 -33.04 19.02
CA ASP A 182 -27.67 -32.23 17.78
C ASP A 182 -26.86 -30.94 17.80
N ALA A 183 -26.14 -30.77 16.71
CA ALA A 183 -25.35 -29.59 16.40
C ALA A 183 -26.20 -28.64 15.58
N THR A 184 -26.15 -27.37 15.94
CA THR A 184 -26.08 -26.18 15.08
C THR A 184 -26.74 -25.02 15.81
N VAL A 185 -26.13 -23.85 15.67
CA VAL A 185 -26.63 -22.48 15.91
C VAL A 185 -25.67 -21.66 16.77
N THR A 186 -24.99 -20.75 16.06
CA THR A 186 -24.40 -19.47 16.51
C THR A 186 -23.12 -19.49 17.33
N ASP A 187 -22.03 -19.83 16.65
CA ASP A 187 -20.66 -19.57 17.11
C ASP A 187 -20.18 -18.20 16.58
N VAL A 188 -20.64 -17.11 17.21
CA VAL A 188 -20.13 -15.73 16.98
C VAL A 188 -19.78 -15.03 18.31
N LYS A 189 -19.89 -15.72 19.45
CA LYS A 189 -19.74 -15.09 20.77
C LYS A 189 -18.35 -15.25 21.42
N ALA A 190 -17.39 -15.91 20.77
CA ALA A 190 -16.10 -16.25 21.37
C ALA A 190 -14.90 -15.37 20.96
N ALA A 191 -15.09 -14.27 20.23
CA ALA A 191 -13.96 -13.49 19.70
C ALA A 191 -13.37 -12.43 20.65
N PHE A 192 -14.00 -12.13 21.80
CA PHE A 192 -13.63 -10.95 22.61
C PHE A 192 -13.59 -11.17 24.14
N THR A 193 -13.62 -12.40 24.65
CA THR A 193 -13.32 -12.63 26.07
C THR A 193 -11.81 -12.61 26.29
N SER A 194 -11.35 -11.87 27.31
CA SER A 194 -9.94 -11.58 27.57
C SER A 194 -9.11 -12.84 27.90
N ASP A 195 -8.48 -13.44 26.87
CA ASP A 195 -7.53 -14.57 26.93
C ASP A 195 -6.14 -14.18 27.48
N THR A 196 -6.04 -13.16 28.32
CA THR A 196 -4.74 -12.77 28.90
C THR A 196 -4.37 -13.78 29.99
N ASP A 197 -3.23 -14.46 29.82
CA ASP A 197 -2.74 -15.43 30.79
C ASP A 197 -2.64 -14.77 32.18
N PRO A 198 -3.37 -15.25 33.21
CA PRO A 198 -3.41 -14.60 34.52
C PRO A 198 -2.03 -14.57 35.19
N ALA A 199 -1.17 -15.56 34.87
CA ALA A 199 0.22 -15.60 35.30
C ALA A 199 1.07 -14.49 34.68
N ALA A 200 0.79 -14.09 33.43
CA ALA A 200 1.50 -13.00 32.76
C ALA A 200 1.02 -11.61 33.24
N LEU A 201 -0.27 -11.49 33.59
CA LEU A 201 -0.82 -10.28 34.24
C LEU A 201 -0.24 -10.06 35.64
N ALA A 202 0.04 -11.13 36.39
CA ALA A 202 0.65 -11.05 37.72
C ALA A 202 2.11 -10.54 37.71
N GLN A 203 2.78 -10.58 36.56
CA GLN A 203 4.16 -10.09 36.39
C GLN A 203 4.23 -8.58 36.08
N LEU A 204 3.08 -7.93 35.85
CA LEU A 204 3.01 -6.48 35.60
C LEU A 204 3.12 -5.70 36.92
N SER A 205 3.89 -4.60 36.90
CA SER A 205 3.93 -3.67 38.03
C SER A 205 2.62 -2.89 38.16
N SER A 206 2.29 -2.42 39.37
CA SER A 206 1.10 -1.60 39.62
C SER A 206 1.06 -0.34 38.75
N GLY A 207 2.20 0.30 38.52
CA GLY A 207 2.31 1.45 37.61
C GLY A 207 2.03 1.11 36.15
N GLU A 208 2.36 -0.10 35.69
CA GLU A 208 2.06 -0.55 34.31
C GLU A 208 0.60 -0.90 34.13
N LEU A 209 -0.03 -1.46 35.16
CA LEU A 209 -1.46 -1.70 35.18
C LEU A 209 -2.25 -0.39 35.15
N LEU A 210 -1.81 0.62 35.92
CA LEU A 210 -2.39 1.97 35.86
C LEU A 210 -2.22 2.59 34.46
N LYS A 211 -1.04 2.47 33.84
CA LYS A 211 -0.83 2.95 32.46
C LYS A 211 -1.71 2.22 31.45
N ALA A 212 -1.92 0.91 31.63
CA ALA A 212 -2.80 0.11 30.79
C ALA A 212 -4.30 0.45 30.97
N GLU A 213 -4.68 0.91 32.16
CA GLU A 213 -6.05 1.37 32.45
C GLU A 213 -6.36 2.68 31.72
N HIS A 214 -5.40 3.61 31.66
CA HIS A 214 -5.59 4.92 31.03
C HIS A 214 -5.39 4.90 29.51
N ALA A 215 -4.64 3.92 29.00
CA ALA A 215 -4.40 3.77 27.58
C ALA A 215 -4.19 2.31 27.16
N PRO A 216 -4.78 1.87 26.04
CA PRO A 216 -4.53 0.55 25.46
C PRO A 216 -3.03 0.39 25.19
N PHE A 217 -2.49 -0.78 25.54
CA PHE A 217 -1.06 -1.11 25.42
C PHE A 217 -0.09 -0.20 26.19
N GLY A 218 -0.56 0.58 27.17
CA GLY A 218 0.30 1.42 28.03
C GLY A 218 1.32 0.63 28.88
N TYR A 219 1.13 -0.67 29.04
CA TYR A 219 2.03 -1.58 29.77
C TYR A 219 3.22 -2.09 28.94
N LEU A 220 3.26 -1.84 27.63
CA LEU A 220 4.32 -2.35 26.77
C LEU A 220 5.68 -1.76 27.17
N ARG A 221 6.68 -2.63 27.36
CA ARG A 221 8.07 -2.21 27.50
C ARG A 221 8.74 -2.22 26.14
N PHE A 222 9.69 -1.31 25.98
CA PHE A 222 10.37 -1.08 24.72
C PHE A 222 11.87 -1.10 24.94
N LYS A 223 12.56 -1.91 24.12
CA LYS A 223 14.01 -2.02 24.09
C LYS A 223 14.55 -1.33 22.83
N PRO A 224 15.74 -0.69 22.89
CA PRO A 224 16.39 -0.18 21.69
C PRO A 224 16.64 -1.30 20.67
N LEU A 225 16.62 -0.93 19.39
CA LEU A 225 16.77 -1.85 18.27
C LEU A 225 18.11 -2.60 18.31
N SER A 226 18.04 -3.93 18.23
CA SER A 226 19.18 -4.82 18.01
C SER A 226 19.83 -4.54 16.66
N ARG A 227 21.15 -4.77 16.55
CA ARG A 227 21.88 -4.58 15.28
C ARG A 227 21.26 -5.34 14.11
N ARG A 228 20.74 -6.55 14.35
CA ARG A 228 20.06 -7.36 13.33
C ARG A 228 18.78 -6.66 12.85
N ASN A 229 17.97 -6.17 13.79
CA ASN A 229 16.71 -5.50 13.48
C ASN A 229 16.91 -4.11 12.88
N LYS A 230 18.04 -3.43 13.15
CA LYS A 230 18.47 -2.22 12.42
C LYS A 230 18.71 -2.52 10.95
N ILE A 231 19.47 -3.58 10.63
CA ILE A 231 19.74 -3.99 9.25
C ILE A 231 18.44 -4.40 8.54
N ILE A 232 17.57 -5.14 9.22
CA ILE A 232 16.27 -5.54 8.69
C ILE A 232 15.38 -4.32 8.44
N SER A 233 15.30 -3.37 9.38
CA SER A 233 14.57 -2.12 9.17
C SER A 233 15.11 -1.34 7.99
N LEU A 234 16.43 -1.23 7.86
CA LEU A 234 17.06 -0.55 6.74
C LEU A 234 16.70 -1.23 5.42
N PHE A 235 16.76 -2.57 5.36
CA PHE A 235 16.36 -3.35 4.18
C PHE A 235 14.88 -3.12 3.82
N LEU A 236 13.99 -3.16 4.83
CA LEU A 236 12.56 -2.96 4.65
C LEU A 236 12.24 -1.54 4.16
N LEU A 237 13.01 -0.54 4.58
CA LEU A 237 12.75 0.85 4.21
C LEU A 237 13.31 1.24 2.85
N THR A 238 14.34 0.55 2.38
CA THR A 238 15.10 0.96 1.18
C THR A 238 14.91 -0.02 0.03
N VAL A 239 15.21 -1.29 0.26
CA VAL A 239 15.19 -2.33 -0.78
C VAL A 239 13.76 -2.72 -1.12
N MET A 240 12.90 -2.91 -0.13
CA MET A 240 11.52 -3.31 -0.38
C MET A 240 10.74 -2.31 -1.28
N PRO A 241 10.67 -1.00 -0.99
CA PRO A 241 9.97 -0.06 -1.88
C PRO A 241 10.62 0.06 -3.26
N TYR A 242 11.95 -0.10 -3.36
CA TYR A 242 12.63 -0.16 -4.65
C TYR A 242 12.20 -1.38 -5.48
N MET A 243 12.16 -2.56 -4.86
CA MET A 243 11.71 -3.80 -5.51
C MET A 243 10.26 -3.70 -5.97
N GLU A 244 9.39 -3.11 -5.15
CA GLU A 244 7.99 -2.87 -5.48
C GLU A 244 7.85 -1.97 -6.71
N ARG A 245 8.59 -0.85 -6.72
CA ARG A 245 8.60 0.07 -7.85
C ARG A 245 9.13 -0.58 -9.13
N LYS A 246 10.19 -1.39 -9.04
CA LYS A 246 10.68 -2.15 -10.20
C LYS A 246 9.66 -3.20 -10.67
N ALA A 247 8.94 -3.83 -9.75
CA ALA A 247 7.87 -4.77 -10.09
C ALA A 247 6.68 -4.05 -10.77
N GLU A 248 6.30 -2.87 -10.29
CA GLU A 248 5.28 -2.01 -10.93
C GLU A 248 5.70 -1.58 -12.34
N GLN A 249 6.94 -1.11 -12.52
CA GLN A 249 7.48 -0.75 -13.83
C GLN A 249 7.51 -1.94 -14.79
N TRP A 250 7.91 -3.11 -14.29
CA TRP A 250 7.90 -4.34 -15.07
C TRP A 250 6.49 -4.77 -15.45
N TYR A 251 5.53 -4.67 -14.52
CA TYR A 251 4.13 -4.99 -14.77
C TYR A 251 3.50 -4.03 -15.79
N ALA A 252 3.74 -2.73 -15.68
CA ALA A 252 3.28 -1.74 -16.65
C ALA A 252 3.77 -2.10 -18.06
N ARG A 253 5.09 -2.27 -18.24
CA ARG A 253 5.69 -2.67 -19.53
C ARG A 253 5.14 -4.00 -20.07
N SER A 254 4.78 -4.92 -19.19
CA SER A 254 4.27 -6.24 -19.59
C SER A 254 2.79 -6.21 -20.00
N THR A 255 2.04 -5.23 -19.48
CA THR A 255 0.60 -5.06 -19.69
C THR A 255 0.27 -3.94 -20.67
N ASP A 256 1.28 -3.18 -21.10
CA ASP A 256 1.14 -2.13 -22.13
C ASP A 256 0.50 -2.69 -23.41
N THR A 257 -0.59 -2.06 -23.83
CA THR A 257 -1.37 -2.43 -25.01
C THR A 257 -0.98 -1.66 -26.26
N SER A 258 0.10 -0.87 -26.21
CA SER A 258 0.59 -0.15 -27.38
C SER A 258 1.05 -1.11 -28.46
N VAL A 259 0.83 -0.75 -29.72
CA VAL A 259 1.16 -1.59 -30.89
C VAL A 259 2.65 -1.98 -30.86
N ASP A 260 3.52 -1.03 -30.51
CA ASP A 260 4.97 -1.25 -30.40
C ASP A 260 5.32 -2.26 -29.30
N ALA A 261 4.71 -2.15 -28.10
CA ALA A 261 4.96 -3.07 -27.00
C ALA A 261 4.47 -4.49 -27.29
N ILE A 262 3.31 -4.61 -27.96
CA ILE A 262 2.78 -5.90 -28.41
C ILE A 262 3.75 -6.53 -29.41
N SER A 263 4.20 -5.78 -30.42
CA SER A 263 5.13 -6.27 -31.44
C SER A 263 6.46 -6.75 -30.82
N MET A 264 6.98 -6.04 -29.82
CA MET A 264 8.21 -6.40 -29.12
C MET A 264 8.05 -7.66 -28.28
N ARG A 265 6.90 -7.83 -27.62
CA ARG A 265 6.56 -9.02 -26.85
C ARG A 265 6.40 -10.25 -27.74
N ASP A 266 5.79 -10.10 -28.91
CA ASP A 266 5.62 -11.18 -29.87
C ASP A 266 6.96 -11.59 -30.47
N ALA A 267 7.82 -10.63 -30.81
CA ALA A 267 9.20 -10.89 -31.23
C ALA A 267 10.01 -11.63 -30.15
N TYR A 268 9.86 -11.25 -28.87
CA TYR A 268 10.49 -11.96 -27.75
C TYR A 268 9.94 -13.39 -27.58
N ALA A 269 8.63 -13.57 -27.76
CA ALA A 269 7.97 -14.87 -27.67
C ALA A 269 8.46 -15.85 -28.74
N HIS A 270 8.73 -15.36 -29.95
CA HIS A 270 9.34 -16.16 -31.02
C HIS A 270 10.76 -16.64 -30.67
N ARG A 271 11.57 -15.80 -30.02
CA ARG A 271 12.95 -16.16 -29.64
C ARG A 271 13.02 -17.09 -28.42
N HIS A 272 12.15 -16.89 -27.43
CA HIS A 272 12.17 -17.64 -26.17
C HIS A 272 10.76 -18.03 -25.68
N PRO A 273 10.17 -19.12 -26.21
CA PRO A 273 8.76 -19.46 -25.97
C PRO A 273 8.44 -19.80 -24.51
N ARG A 274 9.30 -20.58 -23.84
CA ARG A 274 9.11 -20.98 -22.43
C ARG A 274 9.17 -19.79 -21.47
N ARG A 275 10.14 -18.88 -21.68
CA ARG A 275 10.29 -17.67 -20.85
C ARG A 275 9.13 -16.72 -21.09
N ALA A 276 8.73 -16.50 -22.34
CA ALA A 276 7.59 -15.66 -22.66
C ALA A 276 6.26 -16.19 -22.09
N ALA A 277 6.05 -17.51 -22.06
CA ALA A 277 4.90 -18.11 -21.37
C ALA A 277 4.94 -17.86 -19.85
N LEU A 278 6.10 -18.05 -19.22
CA LEU A 278 6.29 -17.80 -17.79
C LEU A 278 6.10 -16.33 -17.42
N LEU A 279 6.68 -15.39 -18.17
CA LEU A 279 6.51 -13.96 -17.92
C LEU A 279 5.04 -13.53 -18.08
N ARG A 280 4.32 -14.06 -19.08
CA ARG A 280 2.88 -13.83 -19.23
C ARG A 280 2.08 -14.37 -18.05
N PHE A 281 2.41 -15.56 -17.56
CA PHE A 281 1.77 -16.14 -16.37
C PHE A 281 2.03 -15.29 -15.11
N LEU A 282 3.29 -14.89 -14.89
CA LEU A 282 3.69 -14.04 -13.77
C LEU A 282 2.96 -12.69 -13.81
N ALA A 283 2.90 -12.05 -14.97
CA ALA A 283 2.25 -10.76 -15.13
C ALA A 283 0.72 -10.87 -14.95
N ARG A 284 0.09 -11.91 -15.48
CA ARG A 284 -1.38 -12.03 -15.45
C ARG A 284 -1.94 -12.53 -14.11
N TYR A 285 -1.22 -13.40 -13.41
CA TYR A 285 -1.75 -14.04 -12.20
C TYR A 285 -0.94 -13.71 -10.94
N VAL A 286 0.38 -13.85 -10.99
CA VAL A 286 1.21 -13.77 -9.77
C VAL A 286 1.30 -12.34 -9.24
N TYR A 287 1.61 -11.37 -10.11
CA TYR A 287 1.76 -9.98 -9.69
C TYR A 287 0.44 -9.35 -9.17
N PRO A 288 -0.71 -9.47 -9.85
CA PRO A 288 -1.96 -8.91 -9.35
C PRO A 288 -2.40 -9.52 -8.03
N VAL A 289 -2.29 -10.85 -7.86
CA VAL A 289 -2.62 -11.52 -6.60
C VAL A 289 -1.67 -11.07 -5.49
N TYR A 290 -0.37 -11.01 -5.75
CA TYR A 290 0.61 -10.50 -4.79
C TYR A 290 0.31 -9.06 -4.38
N HIS A 291 0.03 -8.18 -5.35
CA HIS A 291 -0.29 -6.77 -5.10
C HIS A 291 -1.56 -6.63 -4.24
N VAL A 292 -2.64 -7.32 -4.60
CA VAL A 292 -3.89 -7.31 -3.82
C VAL A 292 -3.67 -7.88 -2.42
N LEU A 293 -2.97 -9.01 -2.28
CA LEU A 293 -2.73 -9.65 -0.99
C LEU A 293 -1.87 -8.77 -0.07
N LYS A 294 -0.81 -8.15 -0.61
CA LYS A 294 0.06 -7.23 0.12
C LYS A 294 -0.72 -6.00 0.60
N HIS A 295 -1.40 -5.29 -0.30
CA HIS A 295 -2.15 -4.08 0.06
C HIS A 295 -3.34 -4.41 0.97
N GLY A 296 -4.02 -5.53 0.73
CA GLY A 296 -5.09 -6.04 1.59
C GLY A 296 -4.60 -6.40 2.98
N SER A 297 -3.44 -7.07 3.11
CA SER A 297 -2.85 -7.38 4.42
C SER A 297 -2.46 -6.12 5.19
N ARG A 298 -1.85 -5.13 4.54
CA ARG A 298 -1.54 -3.83 5.17
C ARG A 298 -2.81 -3.13 5.66
N PHE A 299 -3.87 -3.12 4.86
CA PHE A 299 -5.15 -2.53 5.26
C PHE A 299 -5.78 -3.30 6.43
N ALA A 300 -5.77 -4.63 6.41
CA ALA A 300 -6.28 -5.46 7.48
C ALA A 300 -5.55 -5.21 8.81
N TYR A 301 -4.20 -5.13 8.79
CA TYR A 301 -3.42 -4.78 9.98
C TYR A 301 -3.69 -3.35 10.47
N LEU A 302 -3.88 -2.39 9.56
CA LEU A 302 -4.28 -1.03 9.95
C LEU A 302 -5.67 -1.02 10.59
N LEU A 303 -6.61 -1.83 10.09
CA LEU A 303 -7.93 -1.98 10.70
C LEU A 303 -7.84 -2.63 12.08
N PHE A 304 -7.04 -3.68 12.24
CA PHE A 304 -6.83 -4.31 13.56
C PHE A 304 -6.10 -3.40 14.54
N TYR A 305 -5.21 -2.54 14.05
CA TYR A 305 -4.60 -1.48 14.83
C TYR A 305 -5.64 -0.44 15.27
N MET A 306 -6.53 -0.03 14.37
CA MET A 306 -7.63 0.87 14.69
C MET A 306 -8.59 0.31 15.73
N LEU A 307 -8.82 -1.01 15.69
CA LEU A 307 -9.64 -1.74 16.66
C LEU A 307 -8.90 -2.05 17.97
N GLU A 308 -7.68 -1.56 18.15
CA GLU A 308 -6.84 -1.76 19.35
C GLU A 308 -6.58 -3.24 19.68
N VAL A 309 -6.68 -4.12 18.68
CA VAL A 309 -6.42 -5.56 18.85
C VAL A 309 -4.93 -5.88 18.70
N THR A 310 -4.21 -5.08 17.92
CA THR A 310 -2.80 -5.29 17.60
C THR A 310 -1.99 -4.01 17.79
N PRO A 311 -0.78 -4.05 18.38
CA PRO A 311 0.10 -2.88 18.45
C PRO A 311 0.88 -2.62 17.15
N PHE A 312 0.73 -3.48 16.12
CA PHE A 312 1.51 -3.41 14.88
C PHE A 312 0.71 -2.80 13.74
N THR A 313 1.34 -1.91 12.98
CA THR A 313 0.73 -1.19 11.85
C THR A 313 0.89 -1.89 10.51
N SER A 314 1.79 -2.86 10.42
CA SER A 314 2.12 -3.57 9.19
C SER A 314 2.45 -5.04 9.50
N PRO A 315 2.08 -5.98 8.62
CA PRO A 315 2.44 -7.40 8.79
C PRO A 315 3.95 -7.62 8.90
N LEU A 316 4.75 -6.79 8.24
CA LEU A 316 6.21 -6.93 8.26
C LEU A 316 6.80 -6.49 9.59
N HIS A 317 6.24 -5.42 10.17
CA HIS A 317 6.59 -4.99 11.53
C HIS A 317 6.25 -6.08 12.56
N ARG A 318 5.16 -6.83 12.34
CA ARG A 318 4.81 -8.00 13.14
C ARG A 318 5.84 -9.12 13.02
N VAL A 319 6.22 -9.52 11.80
CA VAL A 319 7.20 -10.61 11.56
C VAL A 319 8.54 -10.31 12.22
N PHE A 320 8.96 -9.04 12.24
CA PHE A 320 10.24 -8.63 12.82
C PHE A 320 10.15 -8.16 14.28
N GLY A 321 8.94 -8.10 14.88
CA GLY A 321 8.75 -7.67 16.26
C GLY A 321 9.08 -6.18 16.51
N ILE A 322 8.96 -5.35 15.48
CA ILE A 322 9.28 -3.92 15.54
C ILE A 322 7.98 -3.14 15.75
N ALA A 323 7.91 -2.34 16.80
CA ALA A 323 6.77 -1.46 17.06
C ALA A 323 7.18 0.01 16.90
N LEU A 324 6.24 0.84 16.44
CA LEU A 324 6.38 2.29 16.41
C LEU A 324 5.89 2.85 17.75
N ARG A 325 6.68 3.73 18.35
CA ARG A 325 6.31 4.44 19.59
C ARG A 325 6.58 5.93 19.45
N ARG A 326 5.88 6.75 20.24
CA ARG A 326 6.20 8.17 20.37
C ARG A 326 7.52 8.36 21.13
N THR A 327 8.31 9.36 20.73
CA THR A 327 9.55 9.69 21.45
C THR A 327 9.22 10.30 22.80
N THR A 328 9.78 9.76 23.88
CA THR A 328 9.60 10.29 25.23
C THR A 328 10.74 11.26 25.62
N ALA A 329 10.51 12.09 26.65
CA ALA A 329 11.54 12.97 27.18
C ALA A 329 12.75 12.19 27.72
N GLU A 330 12.51 11.00 28.28
CA GLU A 330 13.54 10.09 28.78
C GLU A 330 14.51 9.65 27.67
N ASP A 331 14.00 9.36 26.47
CA ASP A 331 14.84 9.03 25.32
C ASP A 331 15.75 10.19 24.90
N SER A 332 15.25 11.42 25.04
CA SER A 332 16.02 12.63 24.72
C SER A 332 17.19 12.86 25.68
N LEU A 333 17.14 12.29 26.90
CA LEU A 333 18.21 12.36 27.89
C LEU A 333 19.32 11.33 27.61
N THR A 334 18.99 10.19 27.01
CA THR A 334 19.97 9.14 26.66
C THR A 334 20.90 9.55 25.50
N THR A 335 20.47 10.51 24.68
CA THR A 335 21.24 10.98 23.52
C THR A 335 22.18 12.11 23.94
N GLY A 336 23.46 12.02 23.56
CA GLY A 336 24.44 13.06 23.88
C GLY A 336 24.03 14.46 23.35
N PRO A 337 24.37 15.55 24.05
CA PRO A 337 23.87 16.89 23.74
C PRO A 337 24.29 17.40 22.36
N ARG A 338 25.47 16.98 21.86
CA ARG A 338 25.96 17.31 20.51
C ARG A 338 25.16 16.59 19.41
N ALA A 339 24.94 15.29 19.58
CA ALA A 339 24.14 14.48 18.66
C ALA A 339 22.68 14.99 18.61
N ARG A 340 22.11 15.36 19.77
CA ARG A 340 20.77 15.96 19.83
C ARG A 340 20.67 17.25 19.01
N ARG A 341 21.62 18.18 19.16
CA ARG A 341 21.64 19.42 18.36
C ARG A 341 21.81 19.13 16.87
N ALA A 342 22.71 18.22 16.51
CA ALA A 342 22.92 17.82 15.13
C ALA A 342 21.65 17.22 14.50
N LEU A 343 20.94 16.33 15.22
CA LEU A 343 19.68 15.75 14.76
C LEU A 343 18.56 16.79 14.63
N LEU A 344 18.48 17.76 15.56
CA LEU A 344 17.51 18.86 15.45
C LEU A 344 17.80 19.75 14.24
N ILE A 345 19.07 20.11 14.01
CA ILE A 345 19.46 20.89 12.83
C ILE A 345 19.16 20.10 11.56
N ALA A 346 19.55 18.82 11.51
CA ALA A 346 19.26 17.94 10.37
C ALA A 346 17.76 17.85 10.10
N ARG A 347 16.92 17.72 11.14
CA ARG A 347 15.46 17.72 11.02
C ARG A 347 14.95 19.01 10.40
N VAL A 348 15.35 20.17 10.92
CA VAL A 348 14.90 21.46 10.39
C VAL A 348 15.36 21.66 8.95
N VAL A 349 16.63 21.38 8.64
CA VAL A 349 17.19 21.53 7.30
C VAL A 349 16.48 20.62 6.30
N LEU A 350 16.30 19.34 6.61
CA LEU A 350 15.64 18.40 5.71
C LEU A 350 14.15 18.75 5.49
N VAL A 351 13.46 19.22 6.53
CA VAL A 351 12.06 19.70 6.39
C VAL A 351 11.99 20.94 5.51
N LEU A 352 12.91 21.91 5.69
CA LEU A 352 12.97 23.11 4.85
C LEU A 352 13.27 22.77 3.39
N ILE A 353 14.22 21.87 3.14
CA ILE A 353 14.54 21.39 1.78
C ILE A 353 13.31 20.72 1.16
N PHE A 354 12.64 19.83 1.89
CA PHE A 354 11.47 19.13 1.40
C PHE A 354 10.28 20.07 1.12
N CYS A 355 9.96 20.98 2.03
CA CYS A 355 8.90 21.96 1.85
C CYS A 355 9.21 22.93 0.71
N GLY A 356 10.45 23.44 0.63
CA GLY A 356 10.88 24.33 -0.45
C GLY A 356 10.79 23.64 -1.81
N PHE A 357 11.22 22.39 -1.89
CA PHE A 357 11.08 21.59 -3.10
C PHE A 357 9.60 21.39 -3.48
N ARG A 358 8.75 21.03 -2.51
CA ARG A 358 7.32 20.80 -2.76
C ARG A 358 6.59 22.06 -3.19
N LEU A 359 6.97 23.21 -2.64
CA LEU A 359 6.46 24.50 -3.06
C LEU A 359 6.85 24.77 -4.52
N LEU A 360 8.09 24.46 -4.92
CA LEU A 360 8.56 24.64 -6.29
C LEU A 360 7.87 23.68 -7.29
N ASP A 361 7.67 22.43 -6.90
CA ASP A 361 6.88 21.45 -7.66
C ASP A 361 5.43 21.92 -7.81
N PHE A 362 4.82 22.44 -6.74
CA PHE A 362 3.48 23.02 -6.80
C PHE A 362 3.42 24.21 -7.76
N THR A 363 4.35 25.18 -7.67
CA THR A 363 4.32 26.36 -8.55
C THR A 363 4.51 25.98 -10.03
N ARG A 364 5.41 25.04 -10.34
CA ARG A 364 5.62 24.59 -11.73
C ARG A 364 4.47 23.71 -12.25
N ASN A 365 3.88 22.88 -11.39
CA ASN A 365 2.68 22.14 -11.75
C ASN A 365 1.48 23.08 -11.95
N THR A 366 1.38 24.18 -11.19
CA THR A 366 0.36 25.20 -11.45
C THR A 366 0.62 25.94 -12.74
N GLU A 367 1.87 26.23 -13.12
CA GLU A 367 2.20 26.84 -14.41
C GLU A 367 1.90 25.90 -15.59
N THR A 368 2.24 24.62 -15.49
CA THR A 368 1.90 23.62 -16.53
C THR A 368 0.40 23.35 -16.60
N ALA A 369 -0.30 23.33 -15.46
CA ALA A 369 -1.76 23.20 -15.44
C ALA A 369 -2.48 24.50 -15.84
N ALA A 370 -1.87 25.67 -15.63
CA ALA A 370 -2.37 26.96 -16.09
C ALA A 370 -2.11 27.15 -17.59
N THR A 371 -0.98 26.68 -18.12
CA THR A 371 -0.72 26.64 -19.57
C THR A 371 -1.57 25.59 -20.26
N ALA A 372 -1.81 24.41 -19.67
CA ALA A 372 -2.76 23.43 -20.20
C ALA A 372 -4.21 23.93 -20.14
N ARG A 373 -4.60 24.67 -19.09
CA ARG A 373 -5.91 25.34 -19.02
C ARG A 373 -6.00 26.55 -19.95
N ALA A 374 -4.92 27.31 -20.13
CA ALA A 374 -4.84 28.38 -21.12
C ALA A 374 -4.90 27.81 -22.55
N MET A 375 -4.33 26.63 -22.82
CA MET A 375 -4.55 25.90 -24.07
C MET A 375 -5.95 25.26 -24.17
N GLY A 376 -6.68 25.13 -23.05
CA GLY A 376 -8.05 24.64 -23.01
C GLY A 376 -9.11 25.73 -23.20
N ASP A 377 -8.85 26.94 -22.71
CA ASP A 377 -9.67 28.16 -22.92
C ASP A 377 -9.23 28.94 -24.17
N GLU A 378 -7.98 28.78 -24.59
CA GLU A 378 -7.43 29.20 -25.88
C GLU A 378 -7.11 27.96 -26.69
N ALA A 379 -8.11 27.08 -26.82
CA ALA A 379 -8.23 26.33 -28.05
C ALA A 379 -8.21 27.41 -29.14
N LEU A 380 -7.09 27.51 -29.90
CA LEU A 380 -7.12 28.16 -31.20
C LEU A 380 -8.44 27.75 -31.83
N PRO A 381 -9.32 28.71 -32.19
CA PRO A 381 -10.67 28.39 -32.61
C PRO A 381 -10.52 27.26 -33.61
N ILE A 382 -11.09 26.08 -33.29
CA ILE A 382 -10.99 24.90 -34.15
C ILE A 382 -11.33 25.44 -35.53
N PRO A 383 -10.38 25.48 -36.47
CA PRO A 383 -10.64 26.16 -37.72
C PRO A 383 -11.90 25.49 -38.27
N PRO A 384 -12.92 26.28 -38.65
CA PRO A 384 -14.16 25.71 -39.14
C PRO A 384 -13.80 24.67 -40.20
N PRO A 385 -14.43 23.48 -40.16
CA PRO A 385 -14.09 22.41 -41.08
C PRO A 385 -14.07 22.99 -42.50
N PRO A 386 -12.96 22.85 -43.24
CA PRO A 386 -12.77 23.56 -44.49
C PRO A 386 -13.95 23.24 -45.41
N VAL A 387 -14.68 24.28 -45.81
CA VAL A 387 -15.90 24.09 -46.58
C VAL A 387 -15.49 23.94 -48.03
N LEU A 388 -15.69 22.74 -48.58
CA LEU A 388 -15.28 22.41 -49.94
C LEU A 388 -15.92 23.38 -50.95
N GLY A 389 -15.10 24.25 -51.56
CA GLY A 389 -15.52 25.27 -52.54
C GLY A 389 -15.45 26.73 -52.06
N ALA A 390 -15.38 27.01 -50.75
CA ALA A 390 -15.25 28.37 -50.22
C ALA A 390 -13.79 28.72 -49.88
N ASP A 391 -13.09 27.81 -49.19
CA ASP A 391 -11.71 28.04 -48.70
C ASP A 391 -10.64 27.55 -49.68
N ILE A 392 -11.04 26.68 -50.61
CA ILE A 392 -10.19 26.11 -51.64
C ILE A 392 -10.80 26.55 -52.97
N PRO A 393 -10.17 27.46 -53.73
CA PRO A 393 -10.65 27.79 -55.06
C PRO A 393 -10.55 26.51 -55.91
N LEU A 394 -11.70 25.89 -56.18
CA LEU A 394 -11.75 24.81 -57.16
C LEU A 394 -11.45 25.45 -58.52
N PRO A 395 -10.52 24.88 -59.32
CA PRO A 395 -10.34 25.29 -60.71
C PRO A 395 -11.69 25.20 -61.44
N GLU A 396 -12.08 26.27 -62.14
CA GLU A 396 -13.34 26.33 -62.91
C GLU A 396 -13.39 25.23 -63.98
N ASP A 397 -12.22 24.76 -64.43
CA ASP A 397 -12.04 23.63 -65.33
C ASP A 397 -11.94 22.29 -64.59
N LYS A 398 -13.10 21.66 -64.36
CA LYS A 398 -13.21 20.27 -63.84
C LYS A 398 -12.72 19.19 -64.82
N SER A 399 -12.20 19.58 -65.98
CA SER A 399 -11.75 18.69 -67.05
C SER A 399 -10.39 18.03 -66.76
N GLY A 400 -9.61 18.55 -65.81
CA GLY A 400 -8.30 18.01 -65.41
C GLY A 400 -8.26 17.24 -64.08
N LEU A 401 -9.37 17.16 -63.34
CA LEU A 401 -9.40 16.43 -62.07
C LEU A 401 -9.57 14.92 -62.31
N PRO A 402 -8.77 14.06 -61.62
CA PRO A 402 -8.96 12.62 -61.69
C PRO A 402 -10.35 12.25 -61.16
N LYS A 403 -11.03 11.32 -61.82
CA LYS A 403 -12.33 10.81 -61.36
C LYS A 403 -12.15 10.12 -60.00
N ALA A 404 -13.20 10.17 -59.17
CA ALA A 404 -13.18 9.53 -57.86
C ALA A 404 -12.84 8.02 -58.00
N GLY A 405 -11.80 7.58 -57.28
CA GLY A 405 -11.33 6.19 -57.32
C GLY A 405 -10.32 5.85 -58.42
N GLU A 406 -9.93 6.81 -59.26
CA GLU A 406 -8.85 6.67 -60.24
C GLU A 406 -7.56 7.36 -59.74
N CYS A 407 -6.41 6.73 -59.99
CA CYS A 407 -5.11 7.29 -59.62
C CYS A 407 -4.70 8.40 -60.59
N PRO A 408 -4.23 9.57 -60.12
CA PRO A 408 -3.83 10.69 -60.97
C PRO A 408 -2.59 10.44 -61.84
N VAL A 409 -1.79 9.42 -61.51
CA VAL A 409 -0.53 9.12 -62.20
C VAL A 409 -0.72 8.03 -63.26
N CYS A 410 -1.51 7.00 -62.97
CA CYS A 410 -1.70 5.86 -63.89
C CYS A 410 -3.10 5.77 -64.51
N HIS A 411 -4.03 6.65 -64.12
CA HIS A 411 -5.42 6.74 -64.59
C HIS A 411 -6.20 5.42 -64.49
N LYS A 412 -5.77 4.51 -63.61
CA LYS A 412 -6.44 3.23 -63.30
C LYS A 412 -7.06 3.30 -61.92
N ARG A 413 -7.98 2.37 -61.63
CA ARG A 413 -8.56 2.20 -60.30
C ARG A 413 -7.48 2.03 -59.23
N VAL A 414 -7.63 2.73 -58.10
CA VAL A 414 -6.67 2.68 -56.99
C VAL A 414 -6.66 1.28 -56.35
N THR A 415 -5.51 0.62 -56.28
CA THR A 415 -5.34 -0.74 -55.72
C THR A 415 -4.62 -0.77 -54.37
N ASN A 416 -3.81 0.24 -54.07
CA ASN A 416 -3.11 0.40 -52.79
C ASN A 416 -3.18 1.89 -52.43
N ALA A 417 -4.28 2.27 -51.78
CA ALA A 417 -4.61 3.67 -51.57
C ALA A 417 -3.56 4.36 -50.69
N ALA A 418 -3.07 5.50 -51.14
CA ALA A 418 -2.21 6.38 -50.37
C ALA A 418 -2.61 7.82 -50.63
N VAL A 419 -2.43 8.65 -49.61
CA VAL A 419 -2.75 10.07 -49.63
C VAL A 419 -1.49 10.91 -49.52
N CYS A 420 -1.45 11.97 -50.32
CA CYS A 420 -0.50 13.07 -50.22
C CYS A 420 -0.95 14.02 -49.11
N LEU A 421 -0.17 14.16 -48.03
CA LEU A 421 -0.60 14.92 -46.85
C LEU A 421 -0.79 16.43 -47.09
N VAL A 422 -0.03 17.02 -48.03
CA VAL A 422 -0.12 18.47 -48.31
C VAL A 422 -1.33 18.82 -49.17
N SER A 423 -1.71 17.95 -50.10
CA SER A 423 -2.74 18.23 -51.12
C SER A 423 -4.03 17.43 -50.96
N GLY A 424 -4.04 16.40 -50.10
CA GLY A 424 -5.19 15.51 -49.89
C GLY A 424 -5.48 14.57 -51.06
N VAL A 425 -4.62 14.52 -52.09
CA VAL A 425 -4.84 13.69 -53.29
C VAL A 425 -4.60 12.21 -52.97
N VAL A 426 -5.56 11.36 -53.35
CA VAL A 426 -5.50 9.91 -53.17
C VAL A 426 -5.09 9.23 -54.49
N GLY A 427 -4.18 8.27 -54.42
CA GLY A 427 -3.73 7.49 -55.57
C GLY A 427 -3.07 6.17 -55.17
N CYS A 428 -2.54 5.43 -56.14
CA CYS A 428 -1.78 4.23 -55.87
C CYS A 428 -0.45 4.59 -55.20
N TYR A 429 -0.16 4.00 -54.03
CA TYR A 429 1.10 4.16 -53.31
C TYR A 429 2.36 4.07 -54.19
N PRO A 430 2.56 3.03 -55.03
CA PRO A 430 3.77 2.96 -55.87
C PRO A 430 3.83 4.07 -56.93
N CYS A 431 2.69 4.52 -57.45
CA CYS A 431 2.65 5.56 -58.48
C CYS A 431 2.94 6.95 -57.89
N LEU A 432 2.37 7.25 -56.71
CA LEU A 432 2.67 8.50 -56.00
C LEU A 432 4.12 8.52 -55.53
N GLN A 433 4.61 7.44 -54.94
CA GLN A 433 6.00 7.34 -54.51
C GLN A 433 6.99 7.46 -55.68
N GLY A 434 6.68 6.89 -56.84
CA GLY A 434 7.48 7.05 -58.06
C GLY A 434 7.53 8.51 -58.53
N HIS A 435 6.35 9.13 -58.68
CA HIS A 435 6.26 10.52 -59.14
C HIS A 435 6.99 11.50 -58.21
N LEU A 436 6.85 11.35 -56.89
CA LEU A 436 7.52 12.21 -55.91
C LEU A 436 9.04 12.01 -55.83
N ARG A 437 9.55 10.83 -56.18
CA ARG A 437 11.00 10.60 -56.27
C ARG A 437 11.63 11.30 -57.47
N GLU A 438 10.87 11.45 -58.54
CA GLU A 438 11.35 12.05 -59.78
C GLU A 438 11.13 13.57 -59.82
N HIS A 439 9.95 14.04 -59.38
CA HIS A 439 9.53 15.43 -59.57
C HIS A 439 9.44 16.24 -58.27
N HIS A 440 9.47 15.60 -57.09
CA HIS A 440 9.34 16.25 -55.77
C HIS A 440 8.14 17.20 -55.62
N VAL A 441 7.09 16.99 -56.41
CA VAL A 441 5.86 17.77 -56.41
C VAL A 441 4.63 16.87 -56.41
N CYS A 442 3.50 17.42 -55.98
CA CYS A 442 2.21 16.76 -56.08
C CYS A 442 1.77 16.65 -57.57
N PRO A 443 1.26 15.50 -58.02
CA PRO A 443 0.86 15.29 -59.43
C PRO A 443 -0.36 16.13 -59.88
N VAL A 444 -1.15 16.68 -58.94
CA VAL A 444 -2.37 17.46 -59.26
C VAL A 444 -2.21 18.93 -58.89
N THR A 445 -1.67 19.22 -57.70
CA THR A 445 -1.55 20.61 -57.21
C THR A 445 -0.19 21.24 -57.49
N HIS A 446 0.79 20.46 -57.99
CA HIS A 446 2.18 20.89 -58.21
C HIS A 446 2.89 21.50 -56.99
N GLN A 447 2.33 21.32 -55.79
CA GLN A 447 2.94 21.79 -54.55
C GLN A 447 4.16 20.93 -54.18
N PRO A 448 5.23 21.53 -53.62
CA PRO A 448 6.44 20.81 -53.23
C PRO A 448 6.13 19.80 -52.13
N MET A 449 6.58 18.55 -52.31
CA MET A 449 6.30 17.45 -51.39
C MET A 449 7.44 16.43 -51.35
N SER A 450 7.74 15.92 -50.16
CA SER A 450 8.72 14.84 -49.96
C SER A 450 8.04 13.47 -49.83
N VAL A 451 8.80 12.40 -50.06
CA VAL A 451 8.30 11.00 -49.99
C VAL A 451 7.77 10.62 -48.60
N GLU A 452 8.27 11.28 -47.55
CA GLU A 452 7.84 11.08 -46.15
C GLU A 452 6.41 11.57 -45.88
N GLN A 453 5.91 12.47 -46.73
CA GLN A 453 4.58 13.07 -46.63
C GLN A 453 3.49 12.25 -47.33
N ILE A 454 3.79 10.99 -47.66
CA ILE A 454 2.82 10.02 -48.20
C ILE A 454 2.39 9.07 -47.08
N ARG A 455 1.08 8.93 -46.85
CA ARG A 455 0.52 7.95 -45.91
C ARG A 455 -0.33 6.93 -46.65
N ARG A 456 -0.12 5.64 -46.38
CA ARG A 456 -0.99 4.57 -46.88
C ARG A 456 -2.32 4.60 -46.13
N ILE A 457 -3.40 4.45 -46.86
CA ILE A 457 -4.75 4.29 -46.34
C ILE A 457 -5.05 2.79 -46.39
N PHE A 458 -5.38 2.22 -45.24
CA PHE A 458 -5.88 0.85 -45.16
C PHE A 458 -7.40 0.94 -45.01
N GLU A 459 -8.13 0.34 -45.94
CA GLU A 459 -9.57 0.13 -45.79
C GLU A 459 -9.77 -0.99 -44.76
N CYS A 460 -10.60 -0.73 -43.74
CA CYS A 460 -10.96 -1.71 -42.70
C CYS A 460 -12.05 -2.66 -43.19
#